data_AF-A0A7L4ZJY3-F1
#
_entry.id   AF-A0A7L4ZJY3-F1
#
_cell.length_a   1.000
_cell.length_b   1.000
_cell.length_c   1.000
_cell.angle_alpha   90.00
_cell.angle_beta   90.00
_cell.angle_gamma   90.00
#
_symmetry.space_group_name_H-M   'P 1'
#
loop_
_entity.id
_entity.type
_entity.pdbx_description
1 polymer ?
#
loop_
_entity_poly.entity_id
_entity_poly.type
_entity_poly.pdbx_seq_one_letter_code
_entity_poly.pdbx_strand_id
1 'polypeptide(L)' 'MGQKKIPITDERTQFLETYGDLKDGKIQRELLFVQTLQLDKLEKIRSNTSKLVWWLVVIPTLLFILAIIFGGFR' A
#
# COMPACT_ATOMS: atom_id res chain seq x y z
N MET A 1 -29.57 -29.44 3.30
CA MET A 1 -28.84 -28.15 3.25
C MET A 1 -27.62 -28.33 2.36
N GLY A 2 -27.69 -27.85 1.11
CA GLY A 2 -26.59 -28.01 0.16
C GLY A 2 -25.43 -27.10 0.54
N GLN A 3 -24.26 -27.68 0.85
CA GLN A 3 -23.04 -26.90 1.04
C GLN A 3 -22.67 -26.28 -0.31
N LYS A 4 -22.75 -24.94 -0.41
CA LYS A 4 -22.21 -24.20 -1.56
C LYS A 4 -20.71 -24.48 -1.60
N LYS A 5 -20.24 -25.26 -2.59
CA LYS A 5 -18.81 -25.44 -2.84
C LYS A 5 -18.25 -24.07 -3.23
N ILE A 6 -17.58 -23.42 -2.29
CA ILE A 6 -16.85 -22.18 -2.55
C ILE A 6 -15.75 -22.55 -3.56
N PRO A 7 -15.68 -21.92 -4.75
CA PRO A 7 -14.62 -22.21 -5.70
C PRO A 7 -13.27 -21.96 -5.04
N ILE A 8 -12.36 -22.92 -5.18
CA ILE A 8 -10.98 -22.76 -4.75
C ILE A 8 -10.32 -21.82 -5.75
N THR A 9 -9.90 -20.65 -5.28
CA THR A 9 -9.06 -19.72 -6.05
C THR A 9 -7.60 -20.15 -5.94
N ASP A 10 -6.76 -19.78 -6.91
CA ASP A 10 -5.34 -20.11 -6.91
C ASP A 10 -4.62 -19.61 -5.64
N GLU A 11 -5.00 -18.42 -5.18
CA GLU A 11 -4.52 -17.82 -3.92
C GLU A 11 -4.86 -18.69 -2.70
N ARG A 12 -6.04 -19.33 -2.70
CA ARG A 12 -6.49 -20.19 -1.61
C ARG A 12 -5.76 -21.53 -1.63
N THR A 13 -5.44 -22.06 -2.80
CA THR A 13 -4.59 -23.26 -2.95
C THR A 13 -3.19 -23.00 -2.40
N GLN A 14 -2.58 -21.87 -2.78
CA GLN A 14 -1.24 -21.49 -2.33
C GLN A 14 -1.20 -21.25 -0.80
N PHE A 15 -2.25 -20.65 -0.25
CA PHE A 15 -2.41 -20.49 1.19
C PHE A 15 -2.50 -21.84 1.92
N LEU A 16 -3.31 -22.77 1.40
CA LEU A 16 -3.45 -24.12 1.97
C LEU A 16 -2.17 -24.94 1.84
N GLU A 17 -1.40 -24.77 0.77
CA GLU A 17 -0.09 -25.41 0.60
C GLU A 17 0.96 -24.84 1.57
N THR A 18 0.94 -23.52 1.80
CA THR A 18 1.92 -22.85 2.66
C THR A 18 1.61 -23.04 4.15
N TYR A 19 0.33 -23.09 4.51
CA TYR A 19 -0.11 -23.03 5.92
C TYR A 19 -1.02 -24.18 6.35
N GLY A 20 -1.41 -25.10 5.47
CA GLY A 20 -2.38 -26.16 5.75
C GLY A 20 -1.95 -27.15 6.84
N ASP A 21 -0.65 -27.30 7.07
CA ASP A 21 -0.09 -28.19 8.10
C ASP A 21 0.06 -27.52 9.48
N LEU A 22 -0.22 -26.22 9.59
CA LEU A 22 -0.09 -25.48 10.84
C LEU A 22 -1.40 -25.52 11.65
N LYS A 23 -1.30 -25.62 12.97
CA LYS A 23 -2.46 -25.43 13.86
C LYS A 23 -3.06 -24.03 13.64
N ASP A 24 -4.39 -23.91 13.65
CA ASP A 24 -5.15 -22.68 13.39
C ASP A 24 -4.60 -21.42 14.09
N GLY A 25 -4.19 -21.55 15.36
CA GLY A 25 -3.62 -20.42 16.12
C GLY A 25 -2.24 -19.95 15.63
N LYS A 26 -1.45 -20.80 14.98
CA LYS A 26 -0.18 -20.42 14.34
C LYS A 26 -0.42 -19.76 12.99
N ILE A 27 -1.39 -20.26 12.20
CA ILE A 27 -1.78 -19.67 10.92
C ILE A 27 -2.23 -18.22 11.11
N GLN A 28 -3.07 -17.95 12.11
CA GLN A 28 -3.56 -16.60 12.39
C GLN A 28 -2.43 -15.64 12.78
N ARG A 29 -1.47 -16.09 13.60
CA ARG A 29 -0.32 -15.27 14.00
C ARG A 29 0.58 -14.94 12.82
N GLU A 30 0.83 -15.92 11.96
CA GLU A 30 1.65 -15.73 10.76
C GLU A 30 0.96 -14.80 9.75
N LEU A 31 -0.36 -14.98 9.55
CA LEU A 31 -1.14 -14.09 8.70
C LEU A 31 -1.12 -12.64 9.21
N LEU A 32 -1.28 -12.46 10.53
CA LEU A 32 -1.18 -11.14 11.16
C LEU A 32 0.21 -10.54 10.97
N PHE A 33 1.27 -11.34 11.10
CA PHE A 33 2.64 -10.88 10.87
C PHE A 33 2.89 -10.47 9.41
N VAL A 34 2.41 -11.25 8.45
CA VAL A 34 2.50 -10.89 7.03
C VAL A 34 1.74 -9.59 6.74
N GLN A 35 0.55 -9.43 7.34
CA GLN A 35 -0.23 -8.20 7.19
C GLN A 35 0.47 -6.98 7.79
N THR A 36 1.09 -7.10 8.97
CA THR A 36 1.83 -5.97 9.57
C THR A 36 3.04 -5.57 8.72
N LEU A 37 3.74 -6.54 8.13
CA LEU A 37 4.82 -6.25 7.17
C LEU A 37 4.32 -5.53 5.91
N GLN A 38 3.15 -5.91 5.40
CA GLN A 38 2.55 -5.23 4.26
C GLN A 38 2.12 -3.80 4.60
N LEU A 39 1.55 -3.58 5.79
CA LEU A 39 1.16 -2.26 6.28
C LEU A 39 2.36 -1.32 6.44
N ASP A 40 3.47 -1.79 7.01
CA ASP A 40 4.70 -0.98 7.14
C ASP A 40 5.25 -0.55 5.78
N LYS A 41 5.24 -1.46 4.78
CA LYS A 41 5.63 -1.13 3.40
C LYS A 41 4.71 -0.08 2.79
N LEU A 42 3.40 -0.23 2.96
CA LEU A 42 2.41 0.73 2.44
C LEU A 42 2.54 2.09 3.11
N GLU A 43 2.84 2.14 4.40
CA GLU A 43 3.05 3.39 5.13
C GLU A 43 4.31 4.13 4.65
N LYS A 44 5.40 3.40 4.40
CA LYS A 44 6.62 3.95 3.80
C LYS A 44 6.36 4.51 2.40
N ILE A 45 5.63 3.76 1.56
CA ILE A 45 5.24 4.22 0.22
C ILE A 45 4.36 5.47 0.34
N ARG A 46 3.34 5.45 1.21
CA ARG A 46 2.45 6.58 1.45
C ARG A 46 3.22 7.83 1.88
N SER A 47 4.19 7.68 2.78
CA SER A 47 5.05 8.78 3.24
C SER A 47 5.88 9.37 2.09
N ASN A 48 6.47 8.51 1.26
CA ASN A 48 7.26 8.95 0.10
C ASN A 48 6.39 9.61 -0.96
N THR A 49 5.23 9.04 -1.27
CA THR A 49 4.26 9.63 -2.20
C THR A 49 3.76 10.98 -1.69
N SER A 50 3.47 11.10 -0.39
CA SER A 50 3.05 12.37 0.21
C SER A 50 4.12 13.45 0.06
N LYS A 51 5.40 13.11 0.29
CA LYS A 51 6.52 14.03 0.07
C LYS A 51 6.65 14.42 -1.41
N LEU A 52 6.53 13.45 -2.32
CA LEU A 52 6.63 13.69 -3.76
C LEU A 52 5.52 14.63 -4.24
N VAL A 53 4.28 14.41 -3.80
CA VAL A 53 3.13 15.28 -4.10
C VAL A 53 3.37 16.69 -3.55
N TRP A 54 3.93 16.81 -2.35
CA TRP A 54 4.25 18.12 -1.78
C TRP A 54 5.28 18.88 -2.63
N TRP A 55 6.35 18.22 -3.07
CA TRP A 55 7.33 18.81 -4.00
C TRP A 55 6.71 19.21 -5.34
N LEU A 56 5.79 18.38 -5.87
CA LEU A 56 5.08 18.66 -7.13
C LEU A 56 4.21 19.91 -7.05
N VAL A 57 3.71 20.28 -5.88
CA VAL A 57 2.91 21.51 -5.68
C VAL A 57 3.81 22.69 -5.35
N VAL A 58 4.76 22.52 -4.44
CA VAL A 58 5.59 23.62 -3.92
C VAL A 58 6.52 24.20 -4.97
N ILE A 59 7.17 23.37 -5.80
CA ILE A 59 8.09 23.89 -6.84
C ILE A 59 7.33 24.78 -7.84
N PRO A 60 6.22 24.34 -8.48
CA PRO A 60 5.49 25.20 -9.41
C PRO A 60 4.94 26.46 -8.76
N THR A 61 4.46 26.39 -7.51
CA THR A 61 4.00 27.57 -6.79
C THR A 61 5.13 28.58 -6.57
N LEU A 62 6.32 28.14 -6.15
CA LEU A 62 7.47 29.01 -5.98
C LEU A 62 7.94 29.62 -7.31
N LEU A 63 8.00 28.80 -8.37
CA LEU A 63 8.37 29.29 -9.71
C LEU A 63 7.36 30.32 -10.23
N PHE A 64 6.07 30.12 -9.99
CA PHE A 64 5.02 31.07 -10.36
C PHE A 64 5.18 32.40 -9.62
N ILE A 65 5.42 32.36 -8.30
CA ILE A 65 5.66 33.56 -7.49
C ILE A 65 6.91 34.30 -7.97
N LEU A 66 8.00 33.58 -8.24
CA LEU A 66 9.23 34.16 -8.78
C LEU A 66 9.00 34.81 -10.14
N ALA A 67 8.24 34.16 -11.03
CA ALA A 67 7.91 34.72 -12.34
C ALA A 67 7.13 36.04 -12.22
N ILE A 68 6.18 36.13 -11.29
CA ILE A 68 5.43 37.37 -11.02
C ILE A 68 6.36 38.48 -10.52
N ILE A 69 7.24 38.18 -9.56
CA ILE A 69 8.12 39.17 -8.92
C ILE A 69 9.20 39.67 -9.89
N PHE A 70 9.78 38.78 -10.70
CA PHE A 70 10.97 39.08 -11.51
C PHE A 70 10.69 39.53 -12.96
N GLY A 71 9.45 39.48 -13.47
CA GLY A 71 9.22 39.99 -14.83
C GLY A 71 7.90 39.66 -15.53
N GLY A 72 6.94 38.98 -14.89
CA GLY A 72 5.68 38.60 -15.54
C GLY A 72 4.72 39.76 -15.88
N PHE A 73 4.98 40.97 -15.38
CA PHE A 73 4.15 42.18 -15.58
C PHE A 73 4.96 43.37 -16.10
N ARG A 74 5.80 43.15 -17.13
CA ARG A 74 6.44 44.25 -17.86
C ARG A 74 6.23 44.10 -19.36
#